data_AF-A0A962V7R2-F1
#
_entry.id   AF-A0A962V7R2-F1
#
_cell.length_a   1.000
_cell.length_b   1.000
_cell.length_c   1.000
_cell.angle_alpha   90.00
_cell.angle_beta   90.00
_cell.angle_gamma   90.00
#
_symmetry.space_group_name_H-M   'P 1'
#
loop_
_entity.id
_entity.type
_entity.pdbx_description
1 polymer ?
#
loop_
_entity_poly.entity_id
_entity_poly.type
_entity_poly.pdbx_seq_one_letter_code
_entity_poly.pdbx_strand_id
1 'polypeptide(L)'
;LIAGDALPAGMRWQDIADMVYSVHRPTGEFPTLIDFCLFPGADSDYSTIAISVARCVSDHLGCPTLCDGTGIGDTAAPYWSVLCTQGQWFLTDDADTDFADGSGGPVRIVREISPPCFPLDVQGNLLTAS
;
A
#
# COMPACT_ATOMS: atom_id res chain seq x y z
N LEU A 1 0.72 -7.53 -11.98
CA LEU A 1 1.82 -7.29 -12.94
C LEU A 1 1.28 -7.10 -14.36
N ILE A 2 1.00 -5.85 -14.75
CA ILE A 2 0.99 -5.38 -16.15
C ILE A 2 1.98 -4.22 -16.14
N ALA A 3 3.15 -4.44 -16.72
CA ALA A 3 4.14 -3.41 -16.93
C ALA A 3 3.75 -2.60 -18.17
N GLY A 4 3.51 -1.30 -17.97
CA GLY A 4 3.69 -0.23 -18.96
C GLY A 4 3.04 -0.42 -20.33
N ASP A 5 1.78 -0.02 -20.47
CA ASP A 5 1.37 0.60 -21.71
C ASP A 5 1.75 2.08 -21.66
N ALA A 6 2.47 2.56 -22.67
CA ALA A 6 2.80 3.96 -22.81
C ALA A 6 1.51 4.78 -22.96
N LEU A 7 1.42 5.90 -22.22
CA LEU A 7 0.31 6.83 -22.36
C LEU A 7 0.19 7.33 -23.81
N PRO A 8 -1.04 7.65 -24.28
CA PRO A 8 -1.24 8.31 -25.56
C PRO A 8 -0.36 9.55 -25.71
N ALA A 9 0.14 9.80 -26.91
CA ALA A 9 1.05 10.92 -27.18
C ALA A 9 0.46 12.26 -26.69
N GLY A 10 1.18 12.92 -25.76
CA GLY A 10 0.78 14.20 -25.18
C GLY A 10 0.04 14.12 -23.84
N MET A 11 -0.32 12.93 -23.37
CA MET A 11 -0.88 12.72 -22.04
C MET A 11 0.25 12.49 -21.03
N ARG A 12 0.25 13.24 -19.93
CA ARG A 12 1.17 13.03 -18.81
C ARG A 12 0.42 12.28 -17.72
N TRP A 13 1.12 11.48 -16.91
CA TRP A 13 0.51 10.74 -15.80
C TRP A 13 -0.25 11.66 -14.81
N GLN A 14 0.30 12.86 -14.60
CA GLN A 14 -0.29 13.99 -13.86
C GLN A 14 -1.60 14.57 -14.47
N ASP A 15 -2.00 14.17 -15.67
CA ASP A 15 -3.26 14.60 -16.31
C ASP A 15 -4.40 13.56 -16.11
N ILE A 16 -4.14 12.43 -15.44
CA ILE A 16 -5.15 11.40 -15.14
C ILE A 16 -5.72 11.63 -13.74
N ALA A 17 -7.01 12.00 -13.68
CA ALA A 17 -7.74 12.24 -12.43
C ALA A 17 -8.23 10.95 -11.75
N ASP A 18 -8.13 9.81 -12.43
CA ASP A 18 -8.72 8.54 -12.00
C ASP A 18 -7.67 7.60 -11.40
N MET A 19 -8.02 6.99 -10.27
CA MET A 19 -7.28 5.87 -9.69
C MET A 19 -7.54 4.59 -10.49
N VAL A 20 -6.48 3.91 -10.91
CA VAL A 20 -6.56 2.59 -11.57
C VAL A 20 -6.04 1.55 -10.61
N TYR A 21 -6.89 0.58 -10.28
CA TYR A 21 -6.54 -0.52 -9.40
C TYR A 21 -7.09 -1.85 -9.94
N SER A 22 -6.51 -2.94 -9.46
CA SER A 22 -7.02 -4.29 -9.67
C SER A 22 -7.18 -4.99 -8.33
N VAL A 23 -8.19 -5.85 -8.22
CA VAL A 23 -8.47 -6.63 -7.03
C VAL A 23 -8.28 -8.09 -7.35
N HIS A 24 -7.43 -8.76 -6.59
CA HIS A 24 -7.12 -10.17 -6.74
C HIS A 24 -7.54 -10.95 -5.50
N ARG A 25 -7.83 -12.23 -5.71
CA ARG A 25 -8.09 -13.20 -4.63
C ARG A 25 -7.14 -14.37 -4.81
N PRO A 26 -5.87 -14.21 -4.45
CA PRO A 26 -4.88 -15.26 -4.62
C PRO A 26 -5.20 -16.44 -3.70
N THR A 27 -4.64 -17.60 -4.02
CA THR A 27 -4.49 -18.69 -3.08
C THR A 27 -3.26 -18.40 -2.22
N GLY A 28 -3.43 -18.12 -0.93
CA GLY A 28 -2.33 -17.78 -0.02
C GLY A 28 -2.82 -17.16 1.29
N GLU A 29 -1.91 -16.54 2.06
CA GLU A 29 -2.23 -15.96 3.37
C GLU A 29 -3.12 -14.71 3.28
N PHE A 30 -3.01 -13.95 2.19
CA PHE A 30 -3.80 -12.74 1.96
C PHE A 30 -5.04 -13.05 1.11
N PRO A 31 -6.26 -12.99 1.68
CA PRO A 31 -7.49 -13.36 0.96
C PRO A 31 -7.88 -12.35 -0.13
N THR A 32 -7.33 -11.14 -0.09
CA THR A 32 -7.60 -10.09 -1.07
C THR A 32 -6.36 -9.21 -1.21
N LEU A 33 -5.96 -8.96 -2.45
CA LEU A 33 -4.91 -7.99 -2.81
C LEU A 33 -5.54 -6.87 -3.62
N ILE A 34 -5.12 -5.64 -3.34
CA ILE A 34 -5.51 -4.46 -4.11
C ILE A 34 -4.22 -3.87 -4.68
N ASP A 35 -4.01 -4.03 -5.99
CA ASP A 35 -2.85 -3.49 -6.69
C ASP A 35 -3.22 -2.16 -7.32
N PHE A 36 -2.54 -1.08 -6.93
CA PHE A 36 -2.69 0.24 -7.56
C PHE A 36 -1.75 0.34 -8.77
N CYS A 37 -2.32 0.39 -9.97
CA CYS A 37 -1.59 0.60 -11.22
C CYS A 37 -1.35 2.09 -11.48
N LEU A 38 -2.27 2.93 -11.01
CA LEU A 38 -2.17 4.38 -11.10
C LEU A 38 -2.86 5.00 -9.89
N PHE A 39 -2.20 5.96 -9.27
CA PHE A 39 -2.78 6.76 -8.20
C PHE A 39 -2.47 8.24 -8.46
N PRO A 40 -3.49 9.13 -8.48
CA PRO A 40 -3.29 10.56 -8.68
C PRO A 40 -2.32 11.16 -7.65
N GLY A 41 -1.27 11.86 -8.11
CA GLY A 41 -0.28 12.49 -7.23
C GLY A 41 0.78 11.55 -6.65
N ALA A 42 0.92 10.32 -7.17
CA ALA A 42 1.93 9.35 -6.72
C ALA A 42 3.38 9.68 -7.10
N ASP A 43 3.62 10.76 -7.87
CA ASP A 43 4.96 11.11 -8.39
C ASP A 43 6.00 11.42 -7.28
N SER A 44 5.61 11.52 -6.00
CA SER A 44 6.58 11.84 -4.93
C SER A 44 6.52 11.02 -3.63
N ASP A 45 5.50 10.20 -3.36
CA ASP A 45 5.49 9.38 -2.13
C ASP A 45 4.47 8.22 -2.14
N TYR A 46 4.80 7.13 -2.85
CA TYR A 46 3.96 5.93 -2.93
C TYR A 46 3.69 5.29 -1.56
N SER A 47 4.69 5.25 -0.67
CA SER A 47 4.55 4.65 0.66
C SER A 47 3.52 5.37 1.51
N THR A 48 3.52 6.71 1.47
CA THR A 48 2.51 7.52 2.15
C THR A 48 1.09 7.29 1.62
N ILE A 49 0.93 7.18 0.29
CA ILE A 49 -0.36 6.86 -0.32
C ILE A 49 -0.85 5.48 0.12
N ALA A 50 0.03 4.47 0.07
CA ALA A 50 -0.29 3.11 0.44
C ALA A 50 -0.77 3.03 1.91
N ILE A 51 -0.09 3.74 2.83
CA ILE A 51 -0.50 3.86 4.24
C ILE A 51 -1.88 4.52 4.36
N SER A 52 -2.11 5.64 3.69
CA SER A 52 -3.40 6.35 3.74
C SER A 52 -4.55 5.49 3.22
N VAL A 53 -4.35 4.75 2.14
CA VAL A 53 -5.34 3.83 1.59
C VAL A 53 -5.56 2.64 2.51
N ALA A 54 -4.48 2.03 3.03
CA ALA A 54 -4.57 0.90 3.95
C ALA A 54 -5.39 1.25 5.20
N ARG A 55 -5.21 2.47 5.73
CA ARG A 55 -6.05 3.00 6.81
C ARG A 55 -7.51 3.09 6.41
N CYS A 56 -7.78 3.74 5.27
CA CYS A 56 -9.13 3.95 4.79
C CYS A 56 -9.88 2.63 4.66
N VAL A 57 -9.24 1.62 4.06
CA VAL A 57 -9.81 0.28 3.92
C VAL A 57 -10.02 -0.39 5.29
N SER A 58 -9.03 -0.33 6.19
CA SER A 58 -9.15 -0.90 7.54
C SER A 58 -10.31 -0.27 8.31
N ASP A 59 -10.41 1.06 8.31
CA ASP A 59 -11.43 1.81 9.04
C ASP A 59 -12.84 1.57 8.47
N HIS A 60 -12.99 1.51 7.15
CA HIS A 60 -14.30 1.31 6.51
C HIS A 60 -14.79 -0.14 6.56
N LEU A 61 -13.89 -1.11 6.43
CA LEU A 61 -14.26 -2.53 6.39
C LEU A 61 -14.09 -3.25 7.73
N GLY A 62 -13.44 -2.61 8.71
CA GLY A 62 -13.16 -3.20 10.01
C GLY A 62 -12.21 -4.40 9.94
N CYS A 63 -11.29 -4.43 8.97
CA CYS A 63 -10.35 -5.53 8.75
C CYS A 63 -8.89 -5.09 8.84
N PRO A 64 -7.96 -5.97 9.24
CA PRO A 64 -6.54 -5.68 9.13
C PRO A 64 -6.13 -5.48 7.66
N THR A 65 -5.22 -4.55 7.41
CA THR A 65 -4.64 -4.30 6.10
C THR A 65 -3.11 -4.31 6.18
N LEU A 66 -2.47 -4.84 5.15
CA LEU A 66 -1.02 -4.83 5.00
C LEU A 66 -0.68 -4.02 3.74
N CYS A 67 0.33 -3.16 3.81
CA CYS A 67 0.81 -2.40 2.66
C CYS A 67 2.35 -2.34 2.65
N ASP A 68 2.92 -1.92 1.52
CA ASP A 68 4.36 -1.76 1.37
C ASP A 68 4.92 -0.78 2.42
N GLY A 69 5.93 -1.24 3.16
CA GLY A 69 6.65 -0.51 4.19
C GLY A 69 8.06 -0.11 3.77
N THR A 70 8.39 -0.26 2.49
CA THR A 70 9.69 0.14 1.94
C THR A 70 9.99 1.60 2.30
N GLY A 71 11.17 1.81 2.88
CA GLY A 71 11.63 3.12 3.38
C GLY A 71 11.27 3.43 4.83
N ILE A 72 10.46 2.62 5.50
CA ILE A 72 10.08 2.79 6.92
C ILE A 72 10.91 1.88 7.84
N GLY A 73 11.35 0.73 7.33
CA GLY A 73 12.18 -0.21 8.07
C GLY A 73 13.60 0.29 8.33
N ASP A 74 14.31 -0.42 9.22
CA ASP A 74 15.67 -0.05 9.65
C ASP A 74 16.75 -0.31 8.58
N THR A 75 16.37 -1.01 7.51
CA THR A 75 17.25 -1.46 6.44
C THR A 75 16.58 -1.27 5.09
N ALA A 76 17.35 -1.33 4.01
CA ALA A 76 16.83 -1.36 2.65
C ALA A 76 16.30 -2.75 2.24
N ALA A 77 15.89 -3.60 3.20
CA ALA A 77 15.31 -4.90 2.89
C ALA A 77 13.95 -4.73 2.17
N PRO A 78 13.64 -5.56 1.16
CA PRO A 78 12.41 -5.44 0.38
C PRO A 78 11.18 -6.05 1.07
N TYR A 79 11.33 -6.58 2.28
CA TYR A 79 10.30 -7.34 3.01
C TYR A 79 9.59 -6.52 4.10
N TRP A 80 9.86 -5.20 4.11
CA TRP A 80 9.20 -4.33 5.07
C TRP A 80 7.78 -4.06 4.61
N SER A 81 6.83 -4.37 5.48
CA SER A 81 5.42 -4.04 5.29
C SER A 81 4.88 -3.30 6.52
N VAL A 82 3.73 -2.67 6.35
CA VAL A 82 3.03 -1.94 7.39
C VAL A 82 1.64 -2.55 7.56
N LEU A 83 1.38 -3.05 8.77
CA LEU A 83 0.09 -3.58 9.20
C LEU A 83 -0.72 -2.47 9.87
N CYS A 84 -1.93 -2.21 9.37
CA CYS A 84 -2.96 -1.45 10.06
C CYS A 84 -4.00 -2.41 10.64
N THR A 85 -4.35 -2.25 11.90
CA THR A 85 -5.49 -2.96 12.49
C THR A 85 -6.10 -2.13 13.59
N GLN A 86 -7.40 -1.84 13.48
CA GLN A 86 -8.15 -1.08 14.50
C GLN A 86 -7.49 0.27 14.86
N GLY A 87 -6.93 0.96 13.86
CA GLY A 87 -6.23 2.24 14.03
C GLY A 87 -4.82 2.15 14.62
N GLN A 88 -4.33 0.95 14.93
CA GLN A 88 -2.96 0.69 15.35
C GLN A 88 -2.09 0.32 14.15
N TRP A 89 -0.81 0.70 14.21
CA TRP A 89 0.16 0.50 13.14
C TRP A 89 1.37 -0.27 13.61
N PHE A 90 1.77 -1.27 12.83
CA PHE A 90 2.93 -2.08 13.12
C PHE A 90 3.83 -2.17 11.90
N LEU A 91 5.13 -2.02 12.11
CA LEU A 91 6.12 -2.44 11.12
C LEU A 91 6.20 -3.97 11.17
N THR A 92 6.09 -4.58 10.01
CA THR A 92 6.15 -6.03 9.84
C THR A 92 7.25 -6.43 8.89
N ASP A 93 7.73 -7.65 9.08
CA ASP A 93 8.62 -8.34 8.16
C ASP A 93 7.83 -9.50 7.55
N ASP A 94 7.60 -9.43 6.24
CA ASP A 94 6.91 -10.46 5.45
C ASP A 94 7.86 -11.41 4.71
N ALA A 95 9.15 -11.40 5.06
CA ALA A 95 10.07 -12.43 4.61
C ALA A 95 9.56 -13.81 5.02
N ASP A 96 9.86 -14.82 4.21
CA ASP A 96 9.39 -16.19 4.36
C ASP A 96 7.88 -16.38 4.17
N THR A 97 7.10 -15.36 3.78
CA THR A 97 5.66 -15.52 3.50
C THR A 97 5.38 -16.14 2.13
N ASP A 98 4.20 -16.72 1.97
CA ASP A 98 3.71 -17.17 0.66
C ASP A 98 3.67 -16.04 -0.38
N PHE A 99 3.47 -14.81 0.09
CA PHE A 99 3.39 -13.62 -0.75
C PHE A 99 4.78 -13.13 -1.21
N ALA A 100 5.76 -13.10 -0.31
CA ALA A 100 7.08 -12.56 -0.60
C ALA A 100 7.98 -13.54 -1.35
N ASP A 101 8.08 -14.79 -0.90
CA ASP A 101 9.02 -15.78 -1.44
C ASP A 101 8.44 -17.19 -1.61
N GLY A 102 7.19 -17.43 -1.21
CA GLY A 102 6.52 -18.72 -1.37
C GLY A 102 6.84 -19.74 -0.27
N SER A 103 7.46 -19.32 0.84
CA SER A 103 7.87 -20.23 1.91
C SER A 103 6.76 -20.56 2.92
N GLY A 104 5.65 -19.81 2.91
CA GLY A 104 4.44 -20.08 3.73
C GLY A 104 4.57 -19.80 5.22
N GLY A 105 5.61 -19.08 5.63
CA GLY A 105 5.77 -18.53 6.98
C GLY A 105 4.81 -17.38 7.28
N PRO A 106 4.63 -17.01 8.56
CA PRO A 106 3.74 -15.92 8.94
C PRO A 106 4.44 -14.56 8.82
N VAL A 107 3.65 -13.51 8.53
CA VAL A 107 4.05 -12.12 8.75
C VAL A 107 4.46 -11.90 10.21
N ARG A 108 5.63 -11.30 10.44
CA ARG A 108 6.18 -11.03 11.78
C ARG A 108 6.02 -9.57 12.17
N ILE A 109 5.40 -9.31 13.32
CA ILE A 109 5.37 -7.96 13.90
C ILE A 109 6.75 -7.66 14.50
N VAL A 110 7.37 -6.57 14.06
CA VAL A 110 8.66 -6.10 14.58
C VAL A 110 8.47 -5.08 15.70
N ARG A 111 7.64 -4.05 15.47
CA ARG A 111 7.35 -3.00 16.45
C ARG A 111 6.09 -2.22 16.07
N GLU A 112 5.51 -1.54 17.06
CA GLU A 112 4.52 -0.48 16.82
C GLU A 112 5.21 0.75 16.19
N ILE A 113 4.52 1.42 15.28
CA ILE A 113 4.99 2.62 14.58
C ILE A 113 3.89 3.67 14.49
N SER A 114 4.25 4.90 14.12
CA SER A 114 3.31 5.98 13.83
C SER A 114 3.64 6.59 12.47
N PRO A 115 3.32 5.89 11.36
CA PRO A 115 3.65 6.39 10.03
C PRO A 115 2.85 7.66 9.72
N PRO A 116 3.40 8.56 8.89
CA PRO A 116 2.61 9.67 8.38
C PRO A 116 1.40 9.11 7.63
N CYS A 117 0.21 9.51 8.07
CA CYS A 117 -1.04 9.13 7.42
C CYS A 117 -1.84 10.40 7.16
N PHE A 118 -2.00 10.72 5.88
CA PHE A 118 -2.75 11.89 5.45
C PHE A 118 -4.17 11.48 5.07
N PRO A 119 -5.19 12.26 5.44
CA PRO A 119 -6.53 11.96 4.99
C PRO A 119 -6.62 12.08 3.47
N LEU A 120 -7.49 11.27 2.86
CA LEU A 120 -7.82 11.37 1.44
C LEU A 120 -9.12 12.17 1.29
N ASP A 121 -9.20 13.03 0.27
CA ASP A 121 -10.48 13.65 -0.10
C ASP A 121 -11.40 12.66 -0.83
N VAL A 122 -12.61 13.10 -1.22
CA VAL A 122 -13.59 12.23 -1.90
C VAL A 122 -13.17 11.86 -3.33
N GLN A 123 -12.13 12.50 -3.86
CA GLN A 123 -11.49 12.19 -5.14
C GLN A 123 -10.23 11.32 -4.96
N GLY A 124 -9.85 10.98 -3.72
CA GLY A 124 -8.67 10.17 -3.41
C GLY A 124 -7.36 10.96 -3.37
N ASN A 125 -7.39 12.30 -3.37
CA ASN A 125 -6.17 13.11 -3.25
C ASN A 125 -5.71 13.16 -1.78
N LEU A 126 -4.39 13.14 -1.56
CA LEU A 126 -3.81 13.41 -0.25
C LEU A 126 -4.12 14.83 0.21
N LEU A 127 -4.76 14.95 1.36
CA LEU A 127 -4.89 16.21 2.08
C LEU A 127 -3.60 16.42 2.89
N THR A 128 -2.63 17.11 2.30
CA THR A 128 -1.41 17.48 3.03
C THR A 128 -1.76 18.37 4.21
N ALA A 129 -1.12 18.14 5.36
CA ALA A 129 -1.12 19.15 6.42
C ALA A 129 -0.42 20.40 5.88
N SER A 130 -1.17 21.48 5.73
CA SER A 130 -0.67 22.83 5.44
C SER A 130 0.27 23.34 6.53
#